data_AF-A0A1W6Z791-F1
#
_entry.id   AF-A0A1W6Z791-F1
#
_cell.length_a   1.000
_cell.length_b   1.000
_cell.length_c   1.000
_cell.angle_alpha   90.00
_cell.angle_beta   90.00
_cell.angle_gamma   90.00
#
_symmetry.space_group_name_H-M   'P 1'
#
loop_
_entity.id
_entity.type
_entity.pdbx_description
1 polymer ?
#
loop_
_entity_poly.entity_id
_entity_poly.type
_entity_poly.pdbx_seq_one_letter_code
_entity_poly.pdbx_strand_id
1 'polypeptide(L)' 'MAEPSRPSQPAPRKAGFFQTLKAVLWAFLGVRRGAGYQEDAARLNPVYVIVAGVLAAAVFVIVLVTIVRWVVAGS' A
#
# COMPACT_ATOMS: atom_id res chain seq x y z
N MET A 1 1.32 -5.39 -51.12
CA MET A 1 2.15 -5.70 -49.93
C MET A 1 1.28 -5.38 -48.72
N ALA A 2 0.71 -6.40 -48.07
CA ALA A 2 -0.26 -6.23 -46.98
C ALA A 2 0.48 -6.01 -45.65
N GLU A 3 0.22 -4.89 -44.97
CA GLU A 3 0.73 -4.64 -43.63
C GLU A 3 -0.15 -5.35 -42.57
N PRO A 4 0.48 -5.89 -41.50
CA PRO A 4 -0.16 -6.77 -40.52
C PRO A 4 -1.10 -6.02 -39.56
N SER A 5 -2.22 -6.67 -39.24
CA SER A 5 -3.21 -6.24 -38.26
C SER A 5 -2.55 -6.03 -36.89
N ARG A 6 -2.62 -4.79 -36.37
CA ARG A 6 -2.12 -4.45 -35.02
C ARG A 6 -2.82 -5.32 -33.96
N PRO A 7 -2.10 -5.85 -32.96
CA PRO A 7 -2.70 -6.66 -31.91
C PRO A 7 -3.78 -5.86 -31.17
N SER A 8 -4.97 -6.45 -31.07
CA SER A 8 -6.10 -5.95 -30.31
C SER A 8 -5.71 -5.83 -28.83
N GLN A 9 -5.67 -4.60 -28.34
CA GLN A 9 -5.34 -4.26 -26.97
C GLN A 9 -6.36 -4.92 -26.01
N PRO A 10 -5.93 -5.72 -25.01
CA PRO A 10 -6.86 -6.40 -24.11
C PRO A 10 -7.66 -5.37 -23.32
N ALA A 11 -9.00 -5.48 -23.40
CA ALA A 11 -9.92 -4.63 -22.67
C ALA A 11 -9.59 -4.61 -21.16
N PRO A 12 -9.69 -3.45 -20.48
CA PRO A 12 -9.38 -3.34 -19.07
C PRO A 12 -10.31 -4.24 -18.27
N ARG A 13 -9.77 -5.35 -17.74
CA ARG A 13 -10.49 -6.16 -16.76
C ARG A 13 -10.75 -5.27 -15.56
N LYS A 14 -12.03 -5.01 -15.26
CA LYS A 14 -12.44 -4.30 -14.05
C LYS A 14 -11.74 -4.98 -12.87
N ALA A 15 -10.95 -4.23 -12.11
CA ALA A 15 -10.38 -4.73 -10.87
C ALA A 15 -11.54 -5.25 -10.01
N GLY A 16 -11.50 -6.54 -9.67
CA GLY A 16 -12.57 -7.14 -8.86
C GLY A 16 -12.61 -6.50 -7.48
N PHE A 17 -13.76 -6.56 -6.80
CA PHE A 17 -13.95 -6.04 -5.44
C PHE A 17 -12.84 -6.48 -4.46
N PHE A 18 -12.42 -7.75 -4.56
CA PHE A 18 -11.32 -8.31 -3.76
C PHE A 18 -9.95 -7.70 -4.11
N GLN A 19 -9.73 -7.29 -5.35
CA GLN A 19 -8.51 -6.59 -5.76
C GLN A 19 -8.50 -5.16 -5.22
N THR A 20 -9.66 -4.50 -5.19
CA THR A 20 -9.84 -3.20 -4.55
C THR A 20 -9.60 -3.30 -3.04
N LEU A 21 -10.14 -4.32 -2.38
CA LEU A 21 -9.90 -4.56 -0.95
C LEU A 21 -8.42 -4.85 -0.67
N LYS A 22 -7.78 -5.69 -1.50
CA LYS A 22 -6.35 -6.01 -1.39
C LYS A 22 -5.48 -4.76 -1.61
N ALA A 23 -5.86 -3.88 -2.53
CA ALA A 23 -5.18 -2.61 -2.76
C ALA A 23 -5.34 -1.66 -1.57
N VAL A 24 -6.52 -1.61 -0.95
CA VAL A 24 -6.77 -0.82 0.26
C VAL A 24 -5.95 -1.36 1.43
N LEU A 25 -5.92 -2.68 1.63
CA LEU A 25 -5.08 -3.33 2.65
C LEU A 25 -3.59 -3.02 2.43
N TRP A 26 -3.10 -3.05 1.19
CA TRP A 26 -1.73 -2.67 0.84
C TRP A 26 -1.43 -1.17 1.06
N ALA A 27 -2.43 -0.32 0.89
CA ALA A 27 -2.34 1.11 1.20
C ALA A 27 -2.26 1.37 2.72
N PHE A 28 -2.99 0.60 3.54
CA PHE A 28 -2.92 0.68 5.01
C PHE A 28 -1.61 0.12 5.58
N LEU A 29 -1.10 -0.96 4.98
CA LEU A 29 0.19 -1.57 5.35
C LEU A 29 1.42 -0.81 4.82
N GLY A 30 1.24 0.12 3.89
CA GLY A 30 2.33 1.00 3.42
C GLY A 30 3.34 0.33 2.47
N VAL A 31 3.00 -0.78 1.82
CA VAL A 31 3.90 -1.49 0.89
C VAL A 31 3.85 -0.88 -0.53
N ARG A 32 3.99 0.43 -0.64
CA ARG A 32 4.33 1.10 -1.91
C ARG A 32 5.68 1.81 -1.83
N ARG A 33 6.58 1.31 -0.98
CA ARG A 33 7.96 1.82 -0.77
C ARG A 33 8.94 1.38 -1.87
N GLY A 34 8.50 1.33 -3.13
CA GLY A 34 9.20 0.56 -4.17
C GLY A 34 9.55 1.26 -5.49
N ALA A 35 9.24 2.55 -5.72
CA ALA A 35 9.52 3.12 -7.05
C ALA A 35 9.68 4.65 -7.08
N GLY A 36 10.70 5.19 -6.41
CA GLY A 36 11.12 6.57 -6.69
C GLY A 36 11.72 7.39 -5.54
N TYR A 37 12.18 6.77 -4.44
CA TYR A 37 12.72 7.52 -3.30
C TYR A 37 14.25 7.45 -3.15
N GLN A 38 14.96 6.87 -4.12
CA GLN A 38 16.43 6.72 -4.03
C GLN A 38 17.19 8.01 -4.40
N GLU A 39 16.57 8.94 -5.12
CA GLU A 39 17.23 10.19 -5.55
C GLU A 39 17.18 11.29 -4.47
N ASP A 40 16.09 11.39 -3.70
CA ASP A 40 15.94 12.39 -2.62
C ASP A 40 16.40 11.92 -1.24
N ALA A 41 16.50 10.59 -1.01
CA ALA A 41 17.00 10.01 0.25
C ALA A 41 18.48 10.25 0.50
N ALA A 42 19.24 10.69 -0.51
CA ALA A 42 20.64 11.07 -0.37
C ALA A 42 20.84 12.47 0.24
N ARG A 43 19.80 13.33 0.23
CA ARG A 43 19.87 14.71 0.77
C ARG A 43 19.12 14.91 2.09
N LEU A 44 18.11 14.11 2.42
CA LEU A 44 17.47 14.11 3.75
C LEU A 44 17.73 12.80 4.48
N ASN A 45 18.29 12.93 5.68
CA ASN A 45 18.81 11.84 6.52
C ASN A 45 17.82 10.63 6.59
N PRO A 46 18.19 9.44 6.11
CA PRO A 46 17.30 8.26 6.00
C PRO A 46 16.71 7.80 7.34
N VAL A 47 17.27 8.29 8.45
CA VAL A 47 16.77 8.12 9.82
C VAL A 47 15.33 8.63 9.98
N TYR A 48 14.97 9.78 9.42
CA TYR A 48 13.62 10.35 9.60
C TYR A 48 12.54 9.47 8.95
N VAL A 49 12.85 8.88 7.80
CA VAL A 49 12.01 7.92 7.08
C VAL A 49 11.74 6.67 7.93
N ILE A 50 12.78 6.16 8.61
CA ILE A 50 12.67 4.99 9.48
C ILE A 50 11.82 5.32 10.70
N VAL A 51 12.09 6.44 11.38
CA VAL A 51 11.34 6.88 12.56
C VAL A 51 9.86 7.10 12.22
N ALA A 52 9.55 7.77 11.11
CA ALA A 52 8.18 7.97 10.66
C ALA A 52 7.46 6.64 10.34
N GLY A 53 8.15 5.67 9.73
CA GLY A 53 7.62 4.34 9.48
C GLY A 53 7.33 3.56 10.76
N VAL A 54 8.22 3.61 11.73
CA VAL A 54 8.07 2.94 13.04
C VAL A 54 6.93 3.56 13.84
N LEU A 55 6.82 4.89 13.87
CA LEU A 55 5.72 5.58 14.54
C LEU A 55 4.36 5.23 13.91
N ALA A 56 4.28 5.23 12.57
CA ALA A 56 3.06 4.85 11.87
C ALA A 56 2.65 3.40 12.17
N ALA A 57 3.61 2.47 12.21
CA ALA A 57 3.36 1.08 12.56
C ALA A 57 2.89 0.93 14.01
N ALA A 58 3.51 1.66 14.96
CA ALA A 58 3.10 1.64 16.36
C ALA A 58 1.66 2.14 16.54
N VAL A 59 1.31 3.26 15.91
CA VAL A 59 -0.07 3.79 15.94
C VAL A 59 -1.06 2.78 15.35
N PHE A 60 -0.73 2.14 14.22
CA PHE A 60 -1.59 1.13 13.60
C PHE A 60 -1.88 -0.05 14.54
N VAL A 61 -0.84 -0.57 15.22
CA VAL A 61 -0.98 -1.65 16.20
C VAL A 61 -1.84 -1.23 17.39
N ILE A 62 -1.64 -0.02 17.92
CA ILE A 62 -2.44 0.50 19.05
C ILE A 62 -3.92 0.56 18.68
N VAL A 63 -4.24 1.06 17.48
CA VAL A 63 -5.62 1.14 16.99
C VAL A 63 -6.25 -0.25 16.93
N LEU A 64 -5.56 -1.23 16.35
CA LEU A 64 -6.06 -2.61 16.26
C LEU A 64 -6.30 -3.22 17.65
N VAL A 65 -5.32 -3.07 18.57
CA VAL A 65 -5.44 -3.61 19.93
C VAL A 65 -6.60 -2.94 20.67
N THR A 66 -6.80 -1.64 20.50
CA THR A 66 -7.91 -0.92 21.13
C THR A 66 -9.25 -1.46 20.66
N ILE A 67 -9.41 -1.67 19.34
CA ILE A 67 -10.62 -2.25 18.76
C ILE A 67 -10.87 -3.65 19.33
N VAL A 68 -9.84 -4.51 19.35
CA VAL A 68 -9.97 -5.87 19.88
C VAL A 68 -10.39 -5.86 21.35
N ARG A 69 -9.75 -5.01 22.17
CA ARG A 69 -10.10 -4.87 23.58
C ARG A 69 -11.53 -4.40 23.78
N TRP A 70 -12.02 -3.48 22.95
CA TRP A 70 -13.41 -3.03 22.98
C TRP A 70 -14.39 -4.15 22.67
N VAL A 71 -14.11 -4.96 21.64
CA VAL A 71 -14.97 -6.09 21.26
C VAL A 71 -15.00 -7.15 22.35
N VAL A 72 -13.85 -7.50 22.94
CA VAL A 72 -13.75 -8.53 23.98
C VAL A 72 -14.31 -8.06 25.32
N ALA A 73 -14.13 -6.79 25.69
CA ALA A 73 -14.67 -6.26 26.94
C ALA A 73 -16.20 -6.06 26.88
N GLY A 74 -16.78 -5.96 25.68
CA GLY A 74 -18.22 -5.85 25.47
C GLY A 74 -18.94 -7.19 25.29
N SER A 75 -18.22 -8.32 25.26
CA SER A 75 -18.74 -9.69 25.12
C SER A 75 -18.58 -10.50 26.40
#